data_AF-A0A851GKI4-F1
#
_entry.id   AF-A0A851GKI4-F1
#
_cell.length_a   1.000
_cell.length_b   1.000
_cell.length_c   1.000
_cell.angle_alpha   90.00
_cell.angle_beta   90.00
_cell.angle_gamma   90.00
#
_symmetry.space_group_name_H-M   'P 1'
#
loop_
_entity.id
_entity.type
_entity.pdbx_description
1 polymer ?
#
loop_
_entity_poly.entity_id
_entity_poly.type
_entity_poly.pdbx_seq_one_letter_code
_entity_poly.pdbx_strand_id
1 'polypeptide(L)'
;MSSKALNVFAGPNGSGKSTIYSQMNNNTSTSIYVNADDIESELISSACISFDKYEISITDVILKQYYEKSKQIIQERNETDLWELISLENNVLFIKENKNIKGSYLAGGIASLIRTQLLQNGFSFSFETVMSNPDKVQFMKHALNLGYKVRLFFIATNSPEVNTSRVSERVRLGGHDVPADTITRRYHKTMNNLYDAIKNSSKSMLFDN
;
A
#
# COMPACT_ATOMS: atom_id res chain seq x y z
N MET A 1 -18.53 17.79 12.86
CA MET A 1 -18.13 16.57 12.14
C MET A 1 -16.67 16.27 12.47
N SER A 2 -16.33 15.02 12.79
CA SER A 2 -14.92 14.62 12.97
C SER A 2 -14.14 14.86 11.68
N SER A 3 -12.94 15.43 11.79
CA SER A 3 -12.09 15.74 10.63
C SER A 3 -11.51 14.44 10.05
N LYS A 4 -11.85 14.10 8.81
CA LYS A 4 -11.28 12.94 8.09
C LYS A 4 -9.76 13.11 7.92
N ALA A 5 -9.00 12.06 8.19
CA ALA A 5 -7.54 12.08 8.13
C ALA A 5 -6.99 10.92 7.29
N LEU A 6 -6.04 11.24 6.43
CA LEU A 6 -5.27 10.26 5.65
C LEU A 6 -3.80 10.38 6.05
N ASN A 7 -3.24 9.37 6.70
CA ASN A 7 -1.82 9.34 7.01
C ASN A 7 -1.11 8.45 5.98
N VAL A 8 -0.08 8.99 5.34
CA VAL A 8 0.69 8.30 4.30
C VAL A 8 2.10 8.09 4.79
N PHE A 9 2.47 6.83 5.01
CA PHE A 9 3.84 6.43 5.34
C PHE A 9 4.55 6.07 4.04
N ALA A 10 5.37 7.00 3.54
CA ALA A 10 5.99 6.92 2.22
C ALA A 10 7.52 6.84 2.32
N GLY A 11 8.15 6.24 1.32
CA GLY A 11 9.60 6.14 1.27
C GLY A 11 10.11 4.87 0.59
N PRO A 12 11.36 4.86 0.11
CA PRO A 12 11.91 3.73 -0.65
C PRO A 12 11.88 2.40 0.13
N ASN A 13 11.96 1.26 -0.58
CA ASN A 13 12.14 -0.04 0.08
C ASN A 13 13.34 0.01 1.05
N GLY A 14 13.24 -0.62 2.23
CA GLY A 14 14.34 -0.63 3.21
C GLY A 14 14.50 0.66 4.04
N SER A 15 13.66 1.68 3.85
CA SER A 15 13.80 2.95 4.58
C SER A 15 13.34 2.92 6.04
N GLY A 16 12.54 1.94 6.47
CA GLY A 16 12.05 1.83 7.85
C GLY A 16 10.64 2.38 8.09
N LYS A 17 9.81 2.50 7.04
CA LYS A 17 8.42 2.98 7.12
C LYS A 17 7.60 2.25 8.19
N SER A 18 7.61 0.92 8.19
CA SER A 18 6.83 0.11 9.12
C SER A 18 7.29 0.29 10.58
N THR A 19 8.58 0.54 10.79
CA THR A 19 9.14 0.85 12.12
C THR A 19 8.66 2.20 12.63
N ILE A 20 8.66 3.23 11.78
CA ILE A 20 8.12 4.54 12.14
C ILE A 20 6.61 4.45 12.38
N TYR A 21 5.88 3.69 11.54
CA TYR A 21 4.46 3.45 11.76
C TYR A 21 4.19 2.82 13.13
N SER A 22 4.90 1.76 13.52
CA SER A 22 4.67 1.09 14.82
C SER A 22 4.97 2.00 16.02
N GLN A 23 6.00 2.85 15.92
CA GLN A 23 6.32 3.86 16.95
C GLN A 23 5.28 4.97 17.02
N MET A 24 4.69 5.35 15.88
CA MET A 24 3.72 6.45 15.80
C MET A 24 2.28 6.00 15.99
N ASN A 25 1.96 4.70 15.88
CA ASN A 25 0.58 4.22 15.86
C ASN A 25 -0.19 4.59 17.14
N ASN A 26 0.48 4.62 18.29
CA ASN A 26 -0.09 5.08 19.56
C ASN A 26 -0.55 6.55 19.53
N ASN A 27 -0.06 7.34 18.57
CA ASN A 27 -0.33 8.77 18.40
C ASN A 27 -1.10 9.10 17.11
N THR A 28 -1.30 8.15 16.20
CA THR A 28 -2.12 8.36 15.00
C THR A 28 -3.57 8.02 15.29
N SER A 29 -4.47 8.99 15.17
CA SER A 29 -5.91 8.84 15.45
C SER A 29 -6.67 7.96 14.41
N THR A 30 -6.03 6.99 13.78
CA THR A 30 -6.62 6.12 12.75
C THR A 30 -6.56 4.66 13.18
N SER A 31 -7.71 3.99 13.29
CA SER A 31 -7.80 2.56 13.61
C SER A 31 -7.38 1.66 12.44
N ILE A 32 -7.54 2.14 11.20
CA ILE A 32 -7.37 1.34 9.99
C ILE A 32 -5.99 1.60 9.38
N TYR A 33 -5.24 0.52 9.15
CA TYR A 33 -3.94 0.54 8.49
C TYR A 33 -3.91 -0.42 7.30
N VAL A 34 -3.48 0.07 6.15
CA VAL A 34 -3.44 -0.71 4.91
C VAL A 34 -2.01 -0.83 4.40
N ASN A 35 -1.49 -2.05 4.39
CA ASN A 35 -0.16 -2.38 3.93
C ASN A 35 -0.24 -3.59 2.98
N ALA A 36 0.39 -3.46 1.80
CA ALA A 36 0.38 -4.51 0.80
C ALA A 36 1.19 -5.74 1.23
N ASP A 37 2.29 -5.55 1.97
CA ASP A 37 3.14 -6.66 2.44
C ASP A 37 2.39 -7.49 3.51
N ASP A 38 1.58 -6.84 4.35
CA ASP A 38 0.73 -7.51 5.36
C ASP A 38 -0.39 -8.31 4.68
N ILE A 39 -1.02 -7.72 3.64
CA ILE A 39 -2.05 -8.41 2.83
C ILE A 39 -1.46 -9.62 2.12
N GLU A 40 -0.27 -9.50 1.53
CA GLU A 40 0.41 -10.63 0.89
C GLU A 40 0.71 -11.74 1.90
N SER A 41 1.25 -11.39 3.06
CA SER A 41 1.58 -12.34 4.12
C SER A 41 0.34 -13.10 4.60
N GLU A 42 -0.78 -12.39 4.77
CA GLU A 42 -2.06 -13.01 5.14
C GLU A 42 -2.54 -13.98 4.05
N LEU A 43 -2.62 -13.54 2.79
CA LEU A 43 -3.05 -14.38 1.68
C LEU A 43 -2.16 -15.62 1.49
N ILE A 44 -0.85 -15.52 1.72
CA ILE A 44 0.06 -16.67 1.69
C ILE A 44 -0.26 -17.66 2.82
N SER A 45 -0.61 -17.15 4.01
CA SER A 45 -0.83 -17.97 5.20
C SER A 45 -2.21 -18.62 5.27
N SER A 46 -3.25 -17.95 4.76
CA SER A 46 -4.66 -18.34 4.95
C SER A 46 -5.41 -18.58 3.64
N ALA A 47 -4.83 -18.23 2.49
CA ALA A 47 -5.49 -18.18 1.18
C ALA A 47 -6.74 -17.27 1.13
N CYS A 48 -6.93 -16.39 2.12
CA CYS A 48 -8.10 -15.51 2.18
C CYS A 48 -7.82 -14.20 2.92
N ILE A 49 -8.67 -13.20 2.72
CA ILE A 49 -8.65 -11.94 3.45
C ILE A 49 -10.08 -11.44 3.70
N SER A 50 -10.42 -11.19 4.97
CA SER A 50 -11.68 -10.53 5.33
C SER A 50 -11.54 -9.02 5.17
N PHE A 51 -12.58 -8.38 4.61
CA PHE A 51 -12.64 -6.93 4.51
C PHE A 51 -13.24 -6.27 5.77
N ASP A 52 -13.86 -7.04 6.68
CA ASP A 52 -14.45 -6.53 7.91
C ASP A 52 -13.41 -5.84 8.82
N LYS A 53 -12.17 -6.34 8.81
CA LYS A 53 -11.05 -5.74 9.57
C LYS A 53 -10.67 -4.33 9.10
N TYR A 54 -11.13 -3.93 7.91
CA TYR A 54 -10.97 -2.59 7.38
C TYR A 54 -12.26 -1.77 7.46
N GLU A 55 -13.30 -2.25 8.16
CA GLU A 55 -14.58 -1.55 8.31
C GLU A 55 -15.28 -1.24 6.97
N ILE A 56 -15.00 -2.01 5.91
CA ILE A 56 -15.62 -1.86 4.57
C ILE A 56 -16.35 -3.12 4.15
N SER A 57 -17.37 -2.94 3.30
CA SER A 57 -18.10 -4.04 2.65
C SER A 57 -17.80 -4.06 1.17
N ILE A 58 -17.26 -5.18 0.68
CA ILE A 58 -16.99 -5.45 -0.72
C ILE A 58 -18.08 -6.38 -1.25
N THR A 59 -18.54 -6.10 -2.47
CA THR A 59 -19.46 -6.96 -3.22
C THR A 59 -18.80 -7.40 -4.51
N ASP A 60 -19.34 -8.45 -5.16
CA ASP A 60 -18.87 -8.88 -6.48
C ASP A 60 -18.90 -7.75 -7.51
N VAL A 61 -19.88 -6.84 -7.38
CA VAL A 61 -20.00 -5.67 -8.25
C VAL A 61 -18.80 -4.74 -8.06
N ILE A 62 -18.46 -4.41 -6.82
CA ILE A 62 -17.30 -3.55 -6.50
C ILE A 62 -16.00 -4.20 -6.98
N LEU A 63 -15.83 -5.49 -6.71
CA LEU A 63 -14.63 -6.24 -7.10
C LEU A 63 -14.47 -6.29 -8.63
N LYS A 64 -15.53 -6.60 -9.37
CA LYS A 64 -15.53 -6.60 -10.84
C LYS A 64 -15.26 -5.22 -11.42
N GLN A 65 -15.86 -4.18 -10.87
CA GLN A 65 -15.60 -2.80 -11.30
C GLN A 65 -14.13 -2.40 -11.08
N TYR A 66 -13.54 -2.81 -9.96
CA TYR A 66 -12.12 -2.57 -9.70
C TYR A 66 -11.23 -3.33 -10.69
N TYR A 67 -11.54 -4.61 -10.94
CA TYR A 67 -10.83 -5.43 -11.91
C TYR A 67 -10.85 -4.80 -13.31
N GLU A 68 -12.01 -4.41 -13.82
CA GLU A 68 -12.12 -3.80 -15.15
C GLU A 68 -11.35 -2.47 -15.25
N LYS A 69 -11.38 -1.64 -14.20
CA LYS A 69 -10.57 -0.40 -14.13
C LYS A 69 -9.06 -0.66 -14.09
N SER A 70 -8.64 -1.79 -13.54
CA SER A 70 -7.23 -2.16 -13.35
C SER A 70 -6.71 -3.12 -14.41
N LYS A 71 -7.57 -3.54 -15.34
CA LYS A 71 -7.34 -4.64 -16.28
C LYS A 71 -6.09 -4.43 -17.14
N GLN A 72 -5.87 -3.21 -17.61
CA GLN A 72 -4.67 -2.88 -18.38
C GLN A 72 -3.39 -3.19 -17.61
N ILE A 73 -3.28 -2.73 -16.35
CA ILE A 73 -2.09 -2.95 -15.51
C ILE A 73 -1.92 -4.45 -15.19
N ILE A 74 -3.02 -5.15 -14.98
CA ILE A 74 -3.01 -6.60 -14.70
C ILE A 74 -2.52 -7.38 -15.92
N GLN A 75 -2.97 -6.99 -17.12
CA GLN A 75 -2.52 -7.58 -18.40
C GLN A 75 -1.05 -7.28 -18.68
N GLU A 76 -0.59 -6.04 -18.49
CA GLU A 76 0.82 -5.65 -18.66
C GLU A 76 1.77 -6.44 -17.73
N ARG A 77 1.24 -7.00 -16.64
CA ARG A 77 1.98 -7.83 -15.66
C ARG A 77 1.83 -9.32 -15.88
N ASN A 78 1.01 -9.76 -16.84
CA ASN A 78 0.67 -11.17 -17.07
C ASN A 78 0.09 -11.87 -15.82
N GLU A 79 -0.77 -11.17 -15.08
CA GLU A 79 -1.37 -11.67 -13.83
C GLU A 79 -2.91 -11.86 -13.94
N THR A 80 -3.48 -11.88 -15.14
CA THR A 80 -4.93 -12.04 -15.33
C THR A 80 -5.48 -13.31 -14.69
N ASP A 81 -4.72 -14.39 -14.76
CA ASP A 81 -5.03 -15.68 -14.18
C ASP A 81 -5.16 -15.62 -12.65
N LEU A 82 -4.40 -14.77 -11.96
CA LEU A 82 -4.51 -14.59 -10.51
C LEU A 82 -5.84 -13.94 -10.10
N TRP A 83 -6.34 -12.99 -10.90
CA TRP A 83 -7.61 -12.30 -10.66
C TRP A 83 -8.83 -13.12 -11.08
N GLU A 84 -8.66 -14.14 -11.93
CA GLU A 84 -9.71 -15.12 -12.24
C GLU A 84 -9.86 -16.19 -11.15
N LEU A 85 -8.82 -16.38 -10.34
CA LEU A 85 -8.78 -17.36 -9.25
C LEU A 85 -9.33 -16.85 -7.92
N ILE A 86 -9.72 -15.58 -7.84
CA ILE A 86 -10.35 -15.05 -6.63
C ILE A 86 -11.86 -15.31 -6.63
N SER A 87 -12.42 -15.58 -5.45
CA SER A 87 -13.86 -15.46 -5.18
C SER A 87 -14.11 -14.56 -3.99
N LEU A 88 -15.35 -14.08 -3.88
CA LEU A 88 -15.81 -13.29 -2.77
C LEU A 88 -17.04 -13.96 -2.16
N GLU A 89 -16.97 -14.30 -0.87
CA GLU A 89 -18.10 -14.85 -0.12
C GLU A 89 -18.15 -14.19 1.26
N ASN A 90 -19.32 -13.70 1.67
CA ASN A 90 -19.52 -13.08 2.98
C ASN A 90 -18.48 -12.02 3.36
N ASN A 91 -18.14 -11.12 2.42
CA ASN A 91 -17.12 -10.07 2.61
C ASN A 91 -15.68 -10.59 2.85
N VAL A 92 -15.41 -11.84 2.45
CA VAL A 92 -14.09 -12.46 2.49
C VAL A 92 -13.67 -12.82 1.06
N LEU A 93 -12.49 -12.37 0.66
CA LEU A 93 -11.88 -12.76 -0.61
C LEU A 93 -11.09 -14.06 -0.38
N PHE A 94 -11.30 -15.05 -1.25
CA PHE A 94 -10.61 -16.34 -1.25
C PHE A 94 -9.81 -16.52 -2.53
N ILE A 95 -8.67 -17.21 -2.46
CA ILE A 95 -7.90 -17.65 -3.62
C ILE A 95 -8.17 -19.15 -3.80
N LYS A 96 -8.73 -19.53 -4.96
CA LYS A 96 -9.25 -20.88 -5.22
C LYS A 96 -8.19 -21.97 -5.38
N GLU A 97 -6.90 -21.62 -5.43
CA GLU A 97 -5.80 -22.54 -5.69
C GLU A 97 -4.52 -22.14 -4.93
N ASN A 98 -3.66 -23.12 -4.64
CA ASN A 98 -2.30 -22.91 -4.09
C ASN A 98 -1.33 -22.36 -5.16
N LYS A 99 -1.69 -21.29 -5.86
CA LYS A 99 -0.75 -20.57 -6.72
C LYS A 99 0.23 -19.77 -5.87
N ASN A 100 1.47 -19.73 -6.32
CA ASN A 100 2.46 -18.84 -5.71
C ASN A 100 2.12 -17.39 -6.05
N ILE A 101 1.56 -16.67 -5.08
CA ILE A 101 1.22 -15.24 -5.21
C ILE A 101 2.34 -14.31 -4.70
N LYS A 102 3.46 -14.87 -4.20
CA LYS A 102 4.53 -14.07 -3.61
C LYS A 102 5.17 -13.18 -4.67
N GLY A 103 5.28 -11.88 -4.38
CA GLY A 103 5.79 -10.86 -5.30
C GLY A 103 4.82 -10.48 -6.42
N SER A 104 3.59 -10.98 -6.41
CA SER A 104 2.55 -10.61 -7.39
C SER A 104 1.97 -9.22 -7.10
N TYR A 105 1.33 -8.64 -8.10
CA TYR A 105 0.57 -7.40 -7.95
C TYR A 105 -0.78 -7.60 -7.23
N LEU A 106 -1.23 -8.83 -6.99
CA LEU A 106 -2.52 -9.12 -6.35
C LEU A 106 -2.68 -8.39 -5.01
N ALA A 107 -1.71 -8.52 -4.09
CA ALA A 107 -1.76 -7.86 -2.79
C ALA A 107 -1.74 -6.33 -2.90
N GLY A 108 -0.94 -5.79 -3.84
CA GLY A 108 -0.90 -4.36 -4.15
C GLY A 108 -2.23 -3.83 -4.72
N GLY A 109 -2.90 -4.65 -5.55
CA GLY A 109 -4.22 -4.37 -6.10
C GLY A 109 -5.32 -4.42 -5.05
N ILE A 110 -5.33 -5.44 -4.18
CA ILE A 110 -6.26 -5.54 -3.05
C ILE A 110 -6.06 -4.36 -2.08
N ALA A 111 -4.82 -3.99 -1.76
CA ALA A 111 -4.53 -2.80 -0.96
C ALA A 111 -5.08 -1.51 -1.62
N SER A 112 -4.98 -1.40 -2.94
CA SER A 112 -5.53 -0.26 -3.70
C SER A 112 -7.06 -0.23 -3.68
N LEU A 113 -7.72 -1.40 -3.82
CA LEU A 113 -9.17 -1.55 -3.67
C LEU A 113 -9.63 -1.08 -2.28
N ILE A 114 -9.01 -1.60 -1.22
CA ILE A 114 -9.32 -1.24 0.18
C ILE A 114 -9.19 0.28 0.39
N ARG A 115 -8.05 0.86 0.00
CA ARG A 115 -7.82 2.33 0.12
C ARG A 115 -8.87 3.14 -0.63
N THR A 116 -9.28 2.70 -1.82
CA THR A 116 -10.30 3.39 -2.61
C THR A 116 -11.65 3.37 -1.90
N GLN A 117 -12.05 2.24 -1.34
CA GLN A 117 -13.30 2.12 -0.59
C GLN A 117 -13.27 2.94 0.71
N LEU A 118 -12.18 2.89 1.47
CA LEU A 118 -12.01 3.72 2.67
C LEU A 118 -12.14 5.21 2.36
N LEU A 119 -11.49 5.65 1.28
CA LEU A 119 -11.50 7.04 0.85
C LEU A 119 -12.90 7.50 0.42
N GLN A 120 -13.59 6.69 -0.39
CA GLN A 120 -14.95 6.98 -0.87
C GLN A 120 -15.97 7.04 0.27
N ASN A 121 -15.84 6.15 1.25
CA ASN A 121 -16.74 6.08 2.40
C ASN A 121 -16.39 7.10 3.50
N GLY A 122 -15.30 7.86 3.35
CA GLY A 122 -14.97 8.92 4.30
C GLY A 122 -14.28 8.45 5.59
N PHE A 123 -13.77 7.21 5.62
CA PHE A 123 -13.03 6.68 6.78
C PHE A 123 -11.67 7.34 6.91
N SER A 124 -11.20 7.52 8.15
CA SER A 124 -9.82 7.93 8.40
C SER A 124 -8.92 6.71 8.49
N PHE A 125 -7.81 6.70 7.75
CA PHE A 125 -6.93 5.54 7.67
C PHE A 125 -5.47 5.94 7.44
N SER A 126 -4.59 4.99 7.71
CA SER A 126 -3.17 5.05 7.42
C SER A 126 -2.81 4.04 6.33
N PHE A 127 -1.85 4.34 5.48
CA PHE A 127 -1.30 3.32 4.58
C PHE A 127 0.19 3.50 4.33
N GLU A 128 0.85 2.39 4.03
CA GLU A 128 2.26 2.36 3.63
C GLU A 128 2.40 2.31 2.10
N THR A 129 3.38 3.04 1.56
CA THR A 129 3.73 2.93 0.16
C THR A 129 5.20 3.24 -0.10
N VAL A 130 5.77 2.58 -1.11
CA VAL A 130 7.06 3.00 -1.68
C VAL A 130 6.93 4.39 -2.32
N MET A 131 5.75 4.75 -2.84
CA MET A 131 5.51 6.00 -3.58
C MET A 131 6.39 6.14 -4.84
N SER A 132 6.81 5.03 -5.44
CA SER A 132 7.63 5.02 -6.67
C SER A 132 6.82 5.22 -7.96
N ASN A 133 5.50 5.35 -7.87
CA ASN A 133 4.60 5.55 -9.01
C ASN A 133 3.75 6.81 -8.75
N PRO A 134 3.58 7.73 -9.73
CA PRO A 134 2.85 8.98 -9.52
C PRO A 134 1.39 8.81 -9.07
N ASP A 135 0.77 7.66 -9.31
CA ASP A 135 -0.59 7.34 -8.89
C ASP A 135 -0.79 7.49 -7.36
N LYS A 136 0.25 7.28 -6.56
CA LYS A 136 0.21 7.49 -5.10
C LYS A 136 0.09 8.97 -4.72
N VAL A 137 0.75 9.85 -5.47
CA VAL A 137 0.62 11.30 -5.29
C VAL A 137 -0.76 11.77 -5.78
N GLN A 138 -1.26 11.21 -6.89
CA GLN A 138 -2.63 11.50 -7.35
C GLN A 138 -3.68 11.06 -6.33
N PHE A 139 -3.47 9.93 -5.65
CA PHE A 139 -4.33 9.48 -4.56
C PHE A 139 -4.36 10.49 -3.39
N MET A 140 -3.20 11.02 -2.99
CA MET A 140 -3.12 12.08 -1.97
C MET A 140 -3.87 13.35 -2.40
N LYS A 141 -3.67 13.78 -3.65
CA LYS A 141 -4.38 14.93 -4.23
C LYS A 141 -5.90 14.71 -4.24
N HIS A 142 -6.35 13.51 -4.61
CA HIS A 142 -7.76 13.16 -4.60
C HIS A 142 -8.34 13.22 -3.18
N ALA A 143 -7.61 12.72 -2.18
CA ALA A 143 -8.02 12.80 -0.78
C ALA A 143 -8.18 14.25 -0.30
N LEU A 144 -7.24 15.14 -0.63
CA LEU A 144 -7.37 16.57 -0.34
C LEU A 144 -8.65 17.17 -0.95
N ASN A 145 -8.94 16.84 -2.21
CA ASN A 145 -10.15 17.31 -2.89
C ASN A 145 -11.45 16.79 -2.26
N LEU A 146 -11.39 15.65 -1.57
CA LEU A 146 -12.49 15.09 -0.77
C LEU A 146 -12.55 15.64 0.67
N GLY A 147 -11.71 16.62 1.00
CA GLY A 147 -11.68 17.29 2.30
C GLY A 147 -10.91 16.56 3.39
N TYR A 148 -10.05 15.59 3.04
CA TYR A 148 -9.17 14.93 4.01
C TYR A 148 -8.04 15.85 4.46
N LYS A 149 -7.66 15.75 5.73
CA LYS A 149 -6.34 16.19 6.20
C LYS A 149 -5.31 15.12 5.84
N VAL A 150 -4.54 15.36 4.79
CA VAL A 150 -3.49 14.44 4.34
C VAL A 150 -2.20 14.74 5.10
N ARG A 151 -1.66 13.75 5.81
CA ARG A 151 -0.40 13.84 6.54
C ARG A 151 0.62 12.90 5.91
N LEU A 152 1.73 13.44 5.44
CA LEU A 152 2.82 12.69 4.86
C LEU A 152 3.89 12.46 5.93
N PHE A 153 4.21 11.19 6.18
CA PHE A 153 5.38 10.75 6.91
C PHE A 153 6.33 10.14 5.88
N PHE A 154 7.37 10.86 5.51
CA PHE A 154 8.32 10.42 4.49
C PHE A 154 9.63 9.97 5.15
N ILE A 155 9.98 8.71 4.95
CA ILE A 155 11.15 8.08 5.57
C ILE A 155 12.13 7.71 4.47
N ALA A 156 13.34 8.25 4.53
CA ALA A 156 14.40 7.97 3.58
C ALA A 156 15.74 7.73 4.27
N THR A 157 16.66 7.15 3.51
CA THR A 157 18.06 6.96 3.88
C THR A 157 18.91 7.80 2.93
N ASN A 158 20.18 7.96 3.28
CA ASN A 158 21.13 8.73 2.47
C ASN A 158 21.39 8.13 1.07
N SER A 159 21.13 6.84 0.84
CA SER A 159 21.43 6.19 -0.44
C SER A 159 20.67 4.88 -0.70
N PRO A 160 20.47 4.48 -1.97
CA PRO A 160 19.86 3.18 -2.31
C PRO A 160 20.70 1.97 -1.88
N GLU A 161 22.01 2.14 -1.69
CA GLU A 161 22.91 1.07 -1.21
C GLU A 161 22.55 0.69 0.23
N VAL A 162 22.33 1.68 1.12
CA VAL A 162 21.88 1.42 2.49
C VAL A 162 20.57 0.64 2.51
N ASN A 163 19.65 0.99 1.62
CA ASN A 163 18.36 0.30 1.50
C ASN A 163 18.51 -1.14 1.02
N THR A 164 19.40 -1.36 0.07
CA THR A 164 19.71 -2.70 -0.44
C THR A 164 20.27 -3.57 0.69
N SER A 165 21.26 -3.07 1.45
CA SER A 165 21.81 -3.78 2.61
C SER A 165 20.74 -4.11 3.66
N ARG A 166 19.84 -3.16 3.97
CA ARG A 166 18.74 -3.38 4.92
C ARG A 166 17.73 -4.42 4.44
N VAL A 167 17.40 -4.42 3.14
CA VAL A 167 16.51 -5.45 2.57
C VAL A 167 17.19 -6.82 2.61
N SER A 168 18.47 -6.93 2.23
CA SER A 168 19.21 -8.19 2.31
C SER A 168 19.25 -8.75 3.74
N GLU A 169 19.46 -7.90 4.74
CA GLU A 169 19.42 -8.31 6.15
C GLU A 169 18.03 -8.82 6.56
N ARG A 170 16.98 -8.11 6.15
CA ARG A 170 15.59 -8.54 6.41
C ARG A 170 15.26 -9.88 5.74
N VAL A 171 15.77 -10.13 4.54
CA VAL A 171 15.60 -11.41 3.84
C VAL A 171 16.30 -12.54 4.59
N ARG A 172 17.50 -12.29 5.13
CA ARG A 172 18.21 -13.26 5.99
C ARG A 172 17.39 -13.64 7.23
N LEU A 173 16.58 -12.71 7.74
CA LEU A 173 15.65 -12.93 8.85
C LEU A 173 14.28 -13.48 8.42
N GLY A 174 14.11 -13.90 7.15
CA GLY A 174 12.89 -14.51 6.63
C GLY A 174 11.84 -13.55 6.06
N GLY A 175 12.18 -12.26 5.90
CA GLY A 175 11.26 -11.27 5.32
C GLY A 175 11.20 -11.26 3.78
N HIS A 176 10.45 -10.31 3.24
CA HIS A 176 10.23 -10.18 1.79
C HIS A 176 11.46 -9.64 1.04
N ASP A 177 11.82 -10.32 -0.05
CA ASP A 177 12.94 -9.97 -0.94
C ASP A 177 12.53 -8.97 -2.03
N VAL A 178 13.39 -8.01 -2.32
CA VAL A 178 13.21 -7.07 -3.42
C VAL A 178 14.54 -6.96 -4.15
N PRO A 179 14.59 -7.21 -5.48
CA PRO A 179 15.83 -7.12 -6.25
C PRO A 179 16.51 -5.75 -6.09
N ALA A 180 17.84 -5.74 -5.96
CA ALA A 180 18.62 -4.52 -5.72
C ALA A 180 18.42 -3.46 -6.81
N ASP A 181 18.35 -3.86 -8.09
CA ASP A 181 18.06 -2.96 -9.21
C ASP A 181 16.68 -2.28 -9.04
N THR A 182 15.71 -3.03 -8.51
CA THR A 182 14.36 -2.56 -8.26
C THR A 182 14.33 -1.59 -7.09
N ILE A 183 15.12 -1.85 -6.03
CA ILE A 183 15.30 -0.92 -4.90
C ILE A 183 15.88 0.40 -5.40
N THR A 184 16.98 0.36 -6.15
CA THR A 184 17.65 1.56 -6.69
C THR A 184 16.73 2.36 -7.62
N ARG A 185 16.07 1.68 -8.56
CA ARG A 185 15.09 2.32 -9.47
C ARG A 185 13.93 2.97 -8.69
N ARG A 186 13.39 2.27 -7.68
CA ARG A 186 12.30 2.79 -6.84
C ARG A 186 12.76 3.93 -5.95
N TYR A 187 14.00 3.92 -5.45
CA TYR A 187 14.57 5.00 -4.67
C TYR A 187 14.50 6.32 -5.43
N HIS A 188 15.08 6.38 -6.64
CA HIS A 188 15.05 7.61 -7.44
C HIS A 188 13.64 8.04 -7.82
N LYS A 189 12.77 7.12 -8.23
CA LYS A 189 11.36 7.46 -8.53
C LYS A 189 10.62 8.01 -7.30
N THR A 190 10.89 7.45 -6.13
CA THR A 190 10.28 7.90 -4.87
C THR A 190 10.76 9.31 -4.51
N MET A 191 12.06 9.58 -4.66
CA MET A 191 12.63 10.92 -4.43
C MET A 191 12.08 11.94 -5.43
N ASN A 192 11.91 11.57 -6.71
CA ASN A 192 11.31 12.45 -7.72
C ASN A 192 9.84 12.79 -7.38
N ASN A 193 9.09 11.87 -6.77
CA ASN A 193 7.71 12.09 -6.36
C ASN A 193 7.57 12.88 -5.04
N LEU A 194 8.65 13.03 -4.25
CA LEU A 194 8.59 13.63 -2.92
C LEU A 194 8.08 15.07 -2.95
N TYR A 195 8.56 15.88 -3.89
CA TYR A 195 8.16 17.28 -3.98
C TYR A 195 6.65 17.44 -4.20
N ASP A 196 6.09 16.67 -5.12
CA ASP A 196 4.66 16.69 -5.38
C ASP A 196 3.85 16.08 -4.24
N ALA A 197 4.39 15.07 -3.55
CA ALA A 197 3.75 14.51 -2.35
C ALA A 197 3.66 15.55 -1.22
N ILE A 198 4.71 16.34 -0.99
CA ILE A 198 4.72 17.44 0.00
C ILE A 198 3.64 18.46 -0.37
N LYS A 199 3.60 18.90 -1.64
CA LYS A 199 2.57 19.83 -2.13
C LYS A 199 1.15 19.31 -1.94
N ASN A 200 0.94 18.01 -2.04
CA ASN A 200 -0.37 17.36 -1.89
C ASN A 200 -0.57 16.79 -0.48
N SER A 201 0.01 17.43 0.54
CA SER A 201 -0.20 17.10 1.94
C SER A 201 -0.49 18.36 2.77
N SER A 202 -1.38 18.25 3.76
CA SER A 202 -1.66 19.32 4.72
C SER A 202 -0.53 19.47 5.76
N LYS A 203 0.22 18.40 6.00
CA LYS A 203 1.41 18.37 6.85
C LYS A 203 2.37 17.33 6.32
N SER A 204 3.65 17.65 6.24
CA SER A 204 4.72 16.70 5.92
C SER A 204 5.72 16.62 7.07
N MET A 205 6.19 15.41 7.37
CA MET A 205 7.28 15.12 8.30
C MET A 205 8.27 14.24 7.55
N LEU A 206 9.52 14.68 7.49
CA LEU A 206 10.59 13.96 6.81
C LEU A 206 11.54 13.42 7.86
N PHE A 207 11.89 12.14 7.74
CA PHE A 207 12.76 11.43 8.66
C PHE A 207 13.95 10.87 7.90
N ASP A 208 15.14 11.05 8.46
CA ASP A 208 16.30 10.24 8.14
C ASP A 208 16.34 9.01 9.07
N ASN A 209 16.77 7.87 8.53
CA ASN A 209 16.87 6.62 9.29
C ASN A 209 18.09 5.82 8.90
#